data_AF-A0A7K1BZV9-F1
#
_entry.id   AF-A0A7K1BZV9-F1
#
_cell.length_a   1.000
_cell.length_b   1.000
_cell.length_c   1.000
_cell.angle_alpha   90.00
_cell.angle_beta   90.00
_cell.angle_gamma   90.00
#
_symmetry.space_group_name_H-M   'P 1'
#
loop_
_entity.id
_entity.type
_entity.pdbx_description
1 polymer ?
#
loop_
_entity_poly.entity_id
_entity_poly.type
_entity_poly.pdbx_seq_one_letter_code
_entity_poly.pdbx_strand_id
1 'polypeptide(L)'
;MSSLKGIGGRLYRGETSIDFIGKRRRWYALSGLVIIISALVLGTQGLHLGIEFKGGSEFSISKVGATVEDGRAAIAKAGVTGETVVQQVGNDRLRIQTGALDSFESVKASLAQTFGVNVEDIDTQIIGPSWGKEIT
;
A
#
# COMPACT_ATOMS: atom_id res chain seq x y z
N MET A 1 -2.22 -37.41 9.17
CA MET A 1 -3.35 -36.68 9.79
C MET A 1 -2.91 -36.22 11.17
N SER A 2 -2.53 -34.95 11.32
CA SER A 2 -2.06 -34.42 12.60
C SER A 2 -3.25 -34.23 13.53
N SER A 3 -3.35 -35.03 14.60
CA SER A 3 -4.36 -34.81 15.62
C SER A 3 -4.12 -33.44 16.24
N LEU A 4 -5.15 -32.60 16.33
CA LEU A 4 -5.15 -31.39 17.15
C LEU A 4 -4.93 -31.77 18.63
N LYS A 5 -3.69 -32.05 19.03
CA LYS A 5 -3.25 -32.28 20.40
C LYS A 5 -2.84 -30.93 20.98
N GLY A 6 -3.62 -30.42 21.93
CA GLY A 6 -3.37 -29.15 22.60
C GLY A 6 -4.65 -28.39 22.93
N ILE A 7 -4.49 -27.12 23.33
CA ILE A 7 -5.60 -26.23 23.71
C ILE A 7 -6.61 -26.08 22.55
N GLY A 8 -6.17 -26.02 21.29
CA GLY A 8 -7.07 -25.92 20.13
C GLY A 8 -8.03 -27.11 19.98
N GLY A 9 -7.55 -28.34 20.13
CA GLY A 9 -8.40 -29.54 20.07
C GLY A 9 -9.34 -29.66 21.28
N ARG A 10 -8.90 -29.21 22.46
CA ARG A 10 -9.71 -29.17 23.68
C ARG A 10 -10.78 -28.08 23.64
N LEU A 11 -10.49 -26.93 23.04
CA LEU A 11 -11.47 -25.87 22.77
C LEU A 11 -12.54 -26.37 21.78
N TYR A 12 -12.14 -27.07 20.71
CA TYR A 12 -13.07 -27.60 19.71
C TYR A 12 -14.03 -28.66 20.30
N ARG A 13 -13.55 -29.50 21.23
CA ARG A 13 -14.37 -30.50 21.92
C ARG A 13 -15.10 -29.96 23.16
N GLY A 14 -14.97 -28.68 23.49
CA GLY A 14 -15.60 -28.07 24.67
C GLY A 14 -14.99 -28.47 26.02
N GLU A 15 -13.85 -29.17 26.03
CA GLU A 15 -13.10 -29.59 27.23
C GLU A 15 -12.32 -28.42 27.89
N THR A 16 -12.34 -27.25 27.27
CA THR A 16 -11.78 -26.01 27.80
C THR A 16 -12.73 -24.88 27.48
N SER A 17 -13.16 -24.13 28.48
CA SER A 17 -13.95 -22.92 28.30
C SER A 17 -13.15 -21.71 28.76
N ILE A 18 -13.19 -20.65 27.95
CA ILE A 18 -12.65 -19.35 28.34
C ILE A 18 -13.84 -18.50 28.78
N ASP A 19 -13.82 -18.08 30.04
CA ASP A 19 -14.86 -17.21 30.58
C ASP A 19 -14.64 -15.76 30.14
N PHE A 20 -15.11 -15.43 28.94
CA PHE A 20 -15.05 -14.09 28.38
C PHE A 20 -16.02 -13.13 29.09
N ILE A 21 -17.23 -13.61 29.40
CA ILE A 21 -18.32 -12.79 29.95
C ILE A 21 -18.07 -12.47 31.42
N GLY A 22 -17.75 -13.46 32.24
CA GLY A 22 -17.45 -13.27 33.67
C GLY A 22 -16.18 -12.46 33.90
N LYS A 23 -15.22 -12.51 32.96
CA LYS A 23 -13.98 -11.70 33.00
C LYS A 23 -13.98 -10.52 32.03
N ARG A 24 -15.16 -10.04 31.60
CA ARG A 24 -15.29 -8.95 30.60
C ARG A 24 -14.41 -7.73 30.86
N ARG A 25 -14.21 -7.33 32.12
CA ARG A 25 -13.35 -6.20 32.50
C ARG A 25 -11.89 -6.40 32.07
N ARG A 26 -11.35 -7.62 32.18
CA ARG A 26 -9.97 -7.93 31.75
C ARG A 26 -9.84 -7.87 30.24
N TRP A 27 -10.84 -8.39 29.53
CA TRP A 27 -10.88 -8.34 28.07
C TRP A 27 -11.05 -6.91 27.55
N TYR A 28 -11.91 -6.09 28.18
CA TYR A 28 -12.01 -4.67 27.84
C TYR A 28 -10.71 -3.90 28.12
N ALA A 29 -10.03 -4.18 29.25
CA ALA A 29 -8.74 -3.57 29.53
C ALA A 29 -7.68 -3.93 28.49
N LEU A 30 -7.63 -5.21 28.08
CA LEU A 30 -6.75 -5.67 27.01
C LEU A 30 -7.07 -4.98 25.68
N SER A 31 -8.33 -4.93 25.28
CA SER A 31 -8.76 -4.26 24.05
C SER A 31 -8.43 -2.77 24.08
N GLY A 32 -8.69 -2.09 25.21
CA GLY A 32 -8.37 -0.69 25.40
C GLY A 32 -6.87 -0.42 25.29
N LEU A 33 -6.04 -1.28 25.88
CA LEU A 33 -4.58 -1.18 25.76
C LEU A 33 -4.13 -1.30 24.29
N VAL A 34 -4.68 -2.27 23.55
CA VAL A 34 -4.36 -2.44 22.11
C VAL A 34 -4.78 -1.20 21.32
N ILE A 35 -5.96 -0.64 21.58
CA ILE A 35 -6.44 0.59 20.92
C ILE A 35 -5.50 1.77 21.21
N ILE A 36 -5.09 1.96 22.47
CA ILE A 36 -4.18 3.05 22.87
C ILE A 36 -2.84 2.91 22.16
N ILE A 37 -2.27 1.70 22.13
CA ILE A 37 -1.00 1.44 21.43
C ILE A 37 -1.15 1.77 19.93
N SER A 38 -2.23 1.32 19.28
CA SER A 38 -2.48 1.63 17.87
C SER A 38 -2.61 3.12 17.62
N ALA A 39 -3.33 3.85 18.48
CA ALA A 39 -3.48 5.30 18.38
C ALA A 39 -2.13 6.03 18.54
N LEU A 40 -1.28 5.59 19.47
CA LEU A 40 0.06 6.14 19.68
C LEU A 40 0.96 5.89 18.45
N VAL A 41 0.93 4.68 17.89
CA VAL A 41 1.71 4.36 16.67
C VAL A 41 1.26 5.24 15.50
N LEU A 42 -0.05 5.33 15.24
CA LEU A 42 -0.59 6.19 14.17
C LEU A 42 -0.25 7.67 14.40
N GLY A 43 -0.36 8.16 15.63
CA GLY A 43 -0.06 9.55 15.96
C GLY A 43 1.42 9.93 15.87
N THR A 44 2.33 8.97 16.07
CA THR A 44 3.79 9.23 16.05
C THR A 44 4.46 8.93 14.71
N GLN A 45 4.04 7.88 14.01
CA GLN A 45 4.55 7.57 12.66
C GLN A 45 3.90 8.44 11.58
N GLY A 46 2.71 8.98 11.83
CA GLY A 46 1.93 9.68 10.83
C GLY A 46 1.23 8.73 9.85
N LEU A 47 0.53 9.32 8.88
CA LEU A 47 -0.18 8.57 7.83
C LEU A 47 0.61 8.60 6.54
N HIS A 48 0.82 7.42 5.92
CA HIS A 48 1.32 7.30 4.56
C HIS A 48 0.18 7.61 3.57
N LEU A 49 -0.10 8.91 3.39
CA LEU A 49 -1.17 9.36 2.51
C LEU A 49 -0.80 9.11 1.04
N GLY A 50 -1.74 8.53 0.29
CA GLY A 50 -1.62 8.31 -1.14
C GLY A 50 -1.65 9.61 -1.96
N ILE A 51 -1.43 9.46 -3.27
CA ILE A 51 -1.41 10.56 -4.25
C ILE A 51 -2.78 11.27 -4.36
N GLU A 52 -3.86 10.61 -3.94
CA GLU A 52 -5.21 11.16 -3.88
C GLU A 52 -5.34 12.31 -2.87
N PHE A 53 -4.48 12.32 -1.84
CA PHE A 53 -4.46 13.34 -0.79
C PHE A 53 -3.35 14.37 -1.02
N LYS A 54 -2.15 13.92 -1.41
CA LYS A 54 -0.97 14.79 -1.60
C LYS A 54 -0.92 15.46 -2.98
N GLY A 55 -1.68 14.93 -3.93
CA GLY A 55 -1.48 15.20 -5.36
C GLY A 55 -0.28 14.43 -5.91
N GLY A 56 -0.33 14.09 -7.19
CA GLY A 56 0.75 13.32 -7.81
C GLY A 56 0.45 12.85 -9.23
N SER A 57 1.27 11.89 -9.68
CA SER A 57 1.20 11.33 -11.01
C SER A 57 1.25 9.80 -10.96
N GLU A 58 0.33 9.18 -11.69
CA GLU A 58 0.28 7.74 -11.91
C GLU A 58 0.62 7.42 -13.37
N PHE A 59 1.50 6.44 -13.56
CA PHE A 59 1.87 5.85 -14.84
C PHE A 59 1.52 4.37 -14.82
N SER A 60 0.76 3.91 -15.81
CA SER A 60 0.37 2.51 -15.98
C SER A 60 0.98 1.98 -17.28
N ILE A 61 1.85 0.99 -17.15
CA ILE A 61 2.69 0.47 -18.22
C ILE A 61 2.30 -0.99 -18.46
N SER A 62 1.87 -1.31 -19.67
CA SER A 62 1.55 -2.68 -20.07
C SER A 62 2.82 -3.38 -20.57
N LYS A 63 3.41 -4.23 -19.73
CA LYS A 63 4.61 -5.02 -20.03
C LYS A 63 4.55 -6.38 -19.32
N VAL A 64 4.38 -7.45 -20.09
CA VAL A 64 4.42 -8.83 -19.59
C VAL A 64 5.81 -9.12 -18.98
N GLY A 65 5.81 -9.65 -17.75
CA GLY A 65 7.03 -10.03 -17.05
C GLY A 65 7.80 -8.89 -16.40
N ALA A 66 7.31 -7.64 -16.45
CA ALA A 66 7.89 -6.55 -15.68
C ALA A 66 7.65 -6.75 -14.18
N THR A 67 8.69 -6.55 -13.39
CA THR A 67 8.65 -6.71 -11.92
C THR A 67 8.52 -5.36 -11.22
N VAL A 68 8.17 -5.40 -9.93
CA VAL A 68 8.15 -4.20 -9.08
C VAL A 68 9.55 -3.60 -8.95
N GLU A 69 10.58 -4.44 -8.92
CA GLU A 69 11.99 -4.05 -8.89
C GLU A 69 12.39 -3.28 -10.15
N ASP A 70 11.95 -3.73 -11.32
CA ASP A 70 12.19 -3.01 -12.60
C ASP A 70 11.57 -1.62 -12.58
N GLY A 71 10.34 -1.49 -12.07
CA GLY A 71 9.66 -0.20 -11.90
C GLY A 71 10.40 0.75 -10.96
N ARG A 72 10.88 0.24 -9.82
CA ARG A 72 11.67 1.04 -8.87
C ARG A 72 13.00 1.49 -9.49
N ALA A 73 13.68 0.62 -10.24
CA ALA A 73 14.90 0.99 -10.94
C ALA A 73 14.64 2.02 -12.04
N ALA A 74 13.55 1.86 -12.81
CA ALA A 74 13.17 2.78 -13.88
C ALA A 74 12.83 4.18 -13.35
N ILE A 75 12.07 4.28 -12.26
CA ILE A 75 11.69 5.57 -11.68
C ILE A 75 12.87 6.29 -11.04
N ALA A 76 13.78 5.53 -10.39
CA ALA A 76 15.03 6.07 -9.87
C ALA A 76 15.93 6.59 -11.00
N LYS A 77 16.02 5.86 -12.12
CA LYS A 77 16.76 6.28 -13.32
C LYS A 77 16.15 7.53 -13.97
N ALA A 78 14.84 7.72 -13.88
CA ALA A 78 14.15 8.91 -14.34
C ALA A 78 14.39 10.15 -13.44
N GLY A 79 15.15 10.02 -12.35
CA GLY A 79 15.52 11.13 -11.47
C GLY A 79 14.42 11.55 -10.51
N VAL A 80 13.36 10.75 -10.35
CA VAL A 80 12.28 11.02 -9.39
C VAL A 80 12.77 10.64 -7.99
N THR A 81 13.03 11.65 -7.17
CA THR A 81 13.40 11.49 -5.76
C THR A 81 12.19 11.78 -4.89
N GLY A 82 11.71 10.78 -4.15
CA GLY A 82 10.57 10.95 -3.24
C GLY A 82 9.81 9.67 -2.98
N GLU A 83 8.64 9.82 -2.36
CA GLU A 83 7.73 8.70 -2.10
C GLU A 83 7.17 8.19 -3.44
N THR A 84 7.51 6.95 -3.77
CA THR A 84 7.06 6.28 -4.99
C THR A 84 6.48 4.92 -4.62
N VAL A 85 5.35 4.58 -5.24
CA VAL A 85 4.67 3.32 -5.02
C VAL A 85 4.61 2.59 -6.35
N VAL A 86 5.32 1.48 -6.43
CA VAL A 86 5.34 0.60 -7.60
C VAL A 86 4.57 -0.67 -7.27
N GLN A 87 3.60 -0.99 -8.11
CA GLN A 87 2.71 -2.13 -7.92
C GLN A 87 2.53 -2.87 -9.24
N GLN A 88 2.59 -4.20 -9.17
CA GLN A 88 2.18 -5.04 -10.29
C GLN A 88 0.66 -5.22 -10.22
N VAL A 89 -0.02 -4.98 -11.33
CA VAL A 89 -1.47 -5.16 -11.48
C VAL A 89 -1.69 -6.33 -12.42
N GLY A 90 -2.14 -7.46 -11.88
CA GLY A 90 -2.21 -8.71 -12.65
C GLY A 90 -0.81 -9.24 -12.99
N ASN A 91 -0.63 -9.73 -14.23
CA ASN A 91 0.61 -10.36 -14.68
C ASN A 91 1.33 -9.57 -15.80
N ASP A 92 0.70 -8.51 -16.29
CA ASP A 92 1.07 -7.82 -17.53
C ASP A 92 1.13 -6.30 -17.39
N ARG A 93 0.77 -5.74 -16.23
CA ARG A 93 0.71 -4.29 -16.02
C ARG A 93 1.46 -3.86 -14.78
N LEU A 94 2.20 -2.77 -14.90
CA LEU A 94 2.96 -2.14 -13.84
C LEU A 94 2.42 -0.74 -13.60
N ARG A 95 2.02 -0.45 -12.37
CA ARG A 95 1.51 0.84 -11.93
C ARG A 95 2.56 1.53 -11.08
N ILE A 96 2.96 2.73 -11.48
CA ILE A 96 3.95 3.56 -10.79
C ILE A 96 3.27 4.85 -10.38
N GLN A 97 3.17 5.08 -9.07
CA GLN A 97 2.66 6.30 -8.48
C GLN A 97 3.81 7.12 -7.91
N THR A 98 3.75 8.42 -8.14
CA THR A 98 4.76 9.40 -7.73
C THR A 98 4.07 10.64 -7.16
N GLY A 99 4.80 11.44 -6.39
CA GLY A 99 4.36 12.79 -6.02
C GLY A 99 4.19 13.70 -7.25
N ALA A 100 3.86 14.98 -7.02
CA ALA A 100 3.77 15.95 -8.11
C ALA A 100 5.12 16.08 -8.84
N LEU A 101 5.09 16.02 -10.18
CA LEU A 101 6.27 16.09 -11.03
C LEU A 101 6.22 17.35 -11.89
N ASP A 102 7.25 18.19 -11.79
CA ASP A 102 7.44 19.34 -12.70
C ASP A 102 7.85 18.86 -14.10
N SER A 103 8.56 17.74 -14.18
CA SER A 103 9.15 17.19 -15.39
C SER A 103 8.40 15.95 -15.91
N PHE A 104 7.07 15.92 -15.72
CA PHE A 104 6.19 14.79 -16.02
C PHE A 104 6.45 14.12 -17.39
N GLU A 105 6.51 14.90 -18.47
CA GLU A 105 6.74 14.37 -19.82
C GLU A 105 8.12 13.71 -19.97
N SER A 106 9.15 14.25 -19.33
CA SER A 106 10.49 13.67 -19.36
C SER A 106 10.55 12.33 -18.61
N VAL A 107 9.82 12.22 -17.50
CA VAL A 107 9.70 10.98 -16.73
C VAL A 107 8.94 9.94 -17.54
N LYS A 108 7.83 10.33 -18.18
CA LYS A 108 7.05 9.48 -19.08
C LYS A 108 7.93 8.92 -20.21
N ALA A 109 8.70 9.77 -20.87
CA ALA A 109 9.62 9.37 -21.94
C ALA A 109 10.72 8.41 -21.45
N SER A 110 11.29 8.66 -20.26
CA SER A 110 12.30 7.79 -19.64
C SER A 110 11.74 6.40 -19.30
N LEU A 111 10.51 6.34 -18.79
CA LEU A 111 9.82 5.08 -18.52
C LEU A 111 9.55 4.31 -19.82
N ALA A 112 9.06 4.99 -20.86
CA ALA A 112 8.84 4.38 -22.17
C ALA A 112 10.13 3.78 -22.75
N GLN A 113 11.23 4.53 -22.68
CA GLN A 113 12.54 4.05 -23.12
C GLN A 113 13.03 2.86 -22.30
N THR A 114 12.82 2.87 -20.99
CA THR A 114 13.30 1.81 -20.10
C THR A 114 12.56 0.50 -20.31
N PHE A 115 11.24 0.54 -20.54
CA PHE A 115 10.42 -0.64 -20.78
C PHE A 115 10.32 -1.05 -22.26
N GLY A 116 10.84 -0.22 -23.17
CA GLY A 116 10.78 -0.45 -24.61
C GLY A 116 9.34 -0.45 -25.13
N VAL A 117 8.51 0.47 -24.65
CA VAL A 117 7.12 0.68 -25.07
C VAL A 117 6.99 2.06 -25.72
N ASN A 118 5.94 2.30 -26.52
CA ASN A 118 5.71 3.64 -27.03
C ASN A 118 5.25 4.55 -25.88
N VAL A 119 5.60 5.83 -25.96
CA VAL A 119 5.18 6.83 -24.97
C VAL A 119 3.65 6.91 -24.90
N GLU A 120 2.97 6.75 -26.04
CA GLU A 120 1.50 6.78 -26.14
C GLU A 120 0.81 5.57 -25.49
N ASP A 121 1.52 4.44 -25.38
CA ASP A 121 0.99 3.21 -24.76
C ASP A 121 1.06 3.26 -23.21
N ILE A 122 1.66 4.31 -22.64
CA ILE A 122 1.67 4.54 -21.19
C ILE A 122 0.43 5.35 -20.83
N ASP A 123 -0.50 4.68 -20.16
CA ASP A 123 -1.65 5.30 -19.53
C ASP A 123 -1.17 6.19 -18.39
N THR A 124 -1.64 7.43 -18.34
CA THR A 124 -1.23 8.38 -17.31
C THR A 124 -2.39 9.09 -16.67
N GLN A 125 -2.30 9.31 -15.36
CA GLN A 125 -3.26 10.09 -14.61
C GLN A 125 -2.52 11.10 -13.72
N ILE A 126 -2.92 12.37 -13.82
CA ILE A 126 -2.44 13.43 -12.93
C ILE A 126 -3.56 13.71 -11.92
N ILE A 127 -3.27 13.48 -10.65
CA ILE A 127 -4.21 13.71 -9.57
C ILE A 127 -3.83 15.03 -8.89
N GLY A 128 -4.69 16.02 -9.01
CA GLY A 128 -4.57 17.25 -8.21
C GLY A 128 -4.95 16.99 -6.75
N PRO A 129 -4.51 17.82 -5.79
CA PRO A 129 -4.91 17.72 -4.39
C PRO A 129 -6.36 18.20 -4.22
N SER A 130 -7.34 17.47 -4.77
CA SER A 130 -8.76 17.84 -4.73
C SER A 130 -9.41 17.41 -3.41
N TRP A 131 -9.20 16.17 -2.98
CA TRP A 131 -9.81 15.63 -1.76
C TRP A 131 -9.42 16.42 -0.49
N GLY A 132 -8.18 16.86 -0.38
CA GLY A 132 -7.71 17.63 0.77
C GLY A 132 -8.31 19.05 0.86
N LYS A 133 -8.62 19.66 -0.30
CA LYS A 133 -9.20 21.02 -0.36
C LYS A 133 -10.71 21.04 -0.24
N GLU A 134 -11.38 19.95 -0.59
CA GLU A 134 -12.85 19.90 -0.63
C GLU A 134 -13.46 19.50 0.73
N ILE A 135 -12.65 18.97 1.66
CA ILE A 135 -13.10 18.49 2.98
C ILE A 135 -12.68 19.43 4.15
N THR A 136 -11.85 20.44 3.90
CA THR A 136 -11.51 21.52 4.89
C THR A 136 -12.26 22.80 4.61
#